data_AF-A0A0G1JKW3-F1
#
_entry.id   AF-A0A0G1JKW3-F1
#
_cell.length_a   1.000
_cell.length_b   1.000
_cell.length_c   1.000
_cell.angle_alpha   90.00
_cell.angle_beta   90.00
_cell.angle_gamma   90.00
#
_symmetry.space_group_name_H-M   'P 1'
#
loop_
_entity.id
_entity.type
_entity.pdbx_description
1 polymer ?
#
loop_
_entity_poly.entity_id
_entity_poly.type
_entity_poly.pdbx_seq_one_letter_code
_entity_poly.pdbx_strand_id
1 'polypeptide(L)'
;MKRVFIIHGWDGYPEEAWFLWLKSELEKRGFEVVVPQMPEASAPAIEKWVPYLAELVGTPDTETFLVGHSIGVPTIMRYLERIDSSIGGAVGVAGWFNLIPGSIGGPAEETIAKPWLDLPIDTEKIKKVCPKFTAIFSDNDPYVP
;
A
#
# COMPACT_ATOMS: atom_id res chain seq x y z
N MET A 1 7.65 18.73 8.00
CA MET A 1 8.27 17.58 8.69
C MET A 1 8.00 16.37 7.83
N LYS A 2 9.01 15.54 7.57
CA LYS A 2 8.82 14.36 6.70
C LYS A 2 8.04 13.29 7.43
N ARG A 3 7.02 12.74 6.76
CA ARG A 3 6.13 11.72 7.32
C ARG A 3 5.98 10.53 6.39
N VAL A 4 5.97 9.33 6.96
CA VAL A 4 5.90 8.06 6.23
C VAL A 4 4.72 7.26 6.75
N PHE A 5 3.88 6.74 5.85
CA PHE A 5 2.79 5.82 6.18
C PHE A 5 3.11 4.44 5.63
N ILE A 6 3.16 3.42 6.49
CA ILE A 6 3.49 2.03 6.12
C ILE A 6 2.22 1.18 6.17
N ILE A 7 1.76 0.70 5.02
CA ILE A 7 0.48 -0.01 4.84
C ILE A 7 0.75 -1.51 4.69
N HIS A 8 0.22 -2.29 5.62
CA HIS A 8 0.44 -3.74 5.71
C HIS A 8 -0.33 -4.54 4.65
N GLY A 9 -0.07 -5.86 4.62
CA GLY A 9 -0.70 -6.80 3.69
C GLY A 9 -2.09 -7.29 4.12
N TRP A 10 -2.65 -8.21 3.35
CA TRP A 10 -3.87 -8.92 3.73
C TRP A 10 -3.63 -9.71 5.02
N ASP A 11 -4.59 -9.63 5.94
CA ASP A 11 -4.56 -10.25 7.27
C ASP A 11 -3.45 -9.71 8.18
N GLY A 12 -2.79 -8.64 7.72
CA GLY A 12 -1.66 -8.06 8.40
C GLY A 12 -2.03 -7.10 9.53
N TYR A 13 -1.00 -6.69 10.26
CA TYR A 13 -1.11 -5.81 11.42
C TYR A 13 0.18 -4.99 11.62
N PRO A 14 0.17 -3.87 12.37
CA PRO A 14 1.31 -2.96 12.46
C PRO A 14 2.63 -3.55 12.94
N GLU A 15 2.57 -4.56 13.81
CA GLU A 15 3.75 -5.19 14.42
C GLU A 15 4.32 -6.35 13.59
N GLU A 16 3.75 -6.67 12.43
CA GLU A 16 4.21 -7.78 11.60
C GLU A 16 5.50 -7.47 10.81
N ALA A 17 6.15 -8.55 10.39
CA ALA A 17 7.25 -8.54 9.42
C ALA A 17 8.35 -7.50 9.75
N TRP A 18 8.61 -6.57 8.83
CA TRP A 18 9.70 -5.58 8.89
C TRP A 18 9.21 -4.16 9.20
N PHE A 19 7.92 -3.96 9.48
CA PHE A 19 7.35 -2.60 9.59
C PHE A 19 7.89 -1.83 10.79
N LEU A 20 7.98 -2.45 11.97
CA LEU A 20 8.53 -1.79 13.15
C LEU A 20 10.03 -1.53 13.04
N TRP A 21 10.77 -2.41 12.37
CA TRP A 21 12.17 -2.17 12.07
C TRP A 21 12.32 -0.96 11.15
N LEU A 22 11.55 -0.89 10.06
CA LEU A 22 11.59 0.24 9.13
C LEU A 22 11.16 1.54 9.83
N LYS A 23 10.11 1.49 10.65
CA LYS A 23 9.68 2.60 11.51
C LYS A 23 10.85 3.12 12.34
N SER A 24 11.53 2.26 13.08
CA SER A 24 12.65 2.65 13.94
C SER A 24 13.80 3.27 13.12
N GLU A 25 14.15 2.70 11.97
CA GLU A 25 15.24 3.22 11.13
C GLU A 25 14.92 4.58 10.49
N LEU A 26 13.66 4.82 10.13
CA LEU A 26 13.19 6.09 9.59
C LEU A 26 13.07 7.17 10.68
N GLU A 27 12.59 6.81 11.87
CA GLU A 27 12.49 7.73 13.01
C GLU A 27 13.87 8.21 13.47
N LYS A 28 14.88 7.33 13.50
CA LYS A 28 16.29 7.72 13.73
C LYS A 28 16.82 8.75 12.72
N ARG A 29 16.21 8.82 11.53
CA ARG A 29 16.54 9.77 10.46
C ARG A 29 15.63 11.01 10.46
N GLY A 30 14.82 11.18 11.50
CA GLY A 30 13.97 12.37 11.69
C GLY A 30 12.65 12.35 10.93
N PHE A 31 12.18 11.18 10.48
CA PHE A 31 10.85 11.02 9.92
C PHE A 31 9.82 10.75 11.02
N GLU A 32 8.63 11.31 10.87
CA GLU A 32 7.43 10.81 11.54
C GLU A 32 6.96 9.56 10.82
N VAL A 33 6.67 8.47 11.53
CA VAL A 33 6.26 7.22 10.88
C VAL A 33 5.00 6.68 11.52
N VAL A 34 4.00 6.43 10.68
CA VAL A 34 2.72 5.84 11.07
C VAL A 34 2.60 4.47 10.43
N VAL A 35 2.28 3.46 11.25
CA VAL A 35 1.98 2.10 10.82
C VAL A 35 0.58 1.80 11.34
N PRO A 36 -0.49 2.09 10.56
CA PRO A 36 -1.85 1.93 11.03
C PRO A 36 -2.28 0.46 10.97
N GLN A 37 -3.21 0.08 11.85
CA GLN A 37 -4.02 -1.10 11.63
C GLN A 37 -5.08 -0.76 10.58
N MET A 38 -5.03 -1.40 9.42
CA MET A 38 -6.06 -1.23 8.40
C MET A 38 -7.37 -1.92 8.82
N PRO A 39 -8.52 -1.34 8.47
CA PRO A 39 -9.81 -1.87 8.89
C PRO A 39 -10.09 -3.23 8.23
N GLU A 40 -10.64 -4.17 9.01
CA GLU A 40 -11.09 -5.48 8.51
C GLU A 40 -9.99 -6.20 7.71
N ALA A 41 -8.80 -6.32 8.30
CA ALA A 41 -7.62 -6.79 7.59
C ALA A 41 -7.75 -8.19 6.97
N SER A 42 -8.59 -9.06 7.55
CA SER A 42 -8.88 -10.40 7.03
C SER A 42 -9.76 -10.39 5.77
N ALA A 43 -10.44 -9.28 5.46
CA ALA A 43 -11.29 -9.10 4.29
C ALA A 43 -11.10 -7.68 3.69
N PRO A 44 -9.91 -7.38 3.15
CA PRO A 44 -9.57 -6.05 2.70
C PRO A 44 -10.44 -5.60 1.52
N ALA A 45 -10.98 -4.39 1.62
CA ALA A 45 -11.90 -3.83 0.63
C ALA A 45 -11.48 -2.41 0.23
N ILE A 46 -11.50 -2.10 -1.07
CA ILE A 46 -11.07 -0.82 -1.63
C ILE A 46 -11.84 0.34 -0.99
N GLU A 47 -13.15 0.18 -0.84
CA GLU A 47 -14.08 1.15 -0.28
C GLU A 47 -13.86 1.41 1.22
N LYS A 48 -13.08 0.59 1.91
CA LYS A 48 -12.71 0.79 3.32
C LYS A 48 -11.28 1.29 3.45
N TRP A 49 -10.35 0.62 2.78
CA TRP A 49 -8.92 0.87 2.92
C TRP A 49 -8.49 2.20 2.30
N VAL A 50 -9.00 2.53 1.11
CA VAL A 50 -8.59 3.77 0.41
C VAL A 50 -9.10 5.03 1.13
N PRO A 51 -10.38 5.13 1.55
CA PRO A 51 -10.83 6.26 2.37
C PRO A 51 -10.12 6.35 3.71
N TYR A 52 -9.89 5.22 4.39
CA TYR A 52 -9.16 5.21 5.67
C TYR A 52 -7.73 5.75 5.51
N LEU A 53 -7.02 5.34 4.46
CA LEU A 53 -5.70 5.89 4.14
C LEU A 53 -5.77 7.39 3.84
N ALA A 54 -6.78 7.84 3.10
CA ALA A 54 -6.95 9.26 2.79
C ALA A 54 -7.19 10.12 4.05
N GLU A 55 -8.02 9.64 4.98
CA GLU A 55 -8.26 10.29 6.26
C GLU A 55 -6.98 10.34 7.10
N LEU A 56 -6.25 9.23 7.18
CA LEU A 56 -5.01 9.12 7.95
C LEU A 56 -3.91 10.06 7.42
N VAL A 57 -3.78 10.16 6.09
CA VAL A 57 -2.78 11.05 5.47
C VAL A 57 -3.23 12.52 5.56
N GLY A 58 -4.52 12.80 5.50
CA GLY A 58 -5.05 14.17 5.42
C GLY A 58 -4.58 14.85 4.14
N THR A 59 -4.03 16.06 4.24
CA THR A 59 -3.48 16.80 3.09
C THR A 59 -2.04 16.38 2.81
N PRO A 60 -1.75 15.62 1.74
CA PRO A 60 -0.38 15.23 1.43
C PRO A 60 0.40 16.37 0.78
N ASP A 61 1.72 16.33 0.93
CA ASP A 61 2.66 17.24 0.29
C ASP A 61 3.96 16.51 -0.11
N THR A 62 4.94 17.26 -0.61
CA THR A 62 6.24 16.72 -1.04
C THR A 62 7.09 16.13 0.09
N GLU A 63 6.68 16.28 1.35
CA GLU A 63 7.29 15.65 2.52
C GLU A 63 6.51 14.41 3.03
N THR A 64 5.40 14.05 2.38
CA THR A 64 4.67 12.80 2.58
C THR A 64 5.27 11.66 1.75
N PHE A 65 5.49 10.51 2.39
CA PHE A 65 5.97 9.28 1.76
C PHE A 65 5.08 8.10 2.12
N LEU A 66 4.95 7.14 1.20
CA LEU A 66 4.10 5.95 1.38
C LEU A 66 4.92 4.68 1.18
N VAL A 67 4.71 3.68 2.02
CA VAL A 67 5.30 2.34 1.86
C VAL A 67 4.17 1.33 1.93
N GLY A 68 4.02 0.48 0.91
CA GLY A 68 3.00 -0.56 0.88
C GLY A 68 3.61 -1.94 0.79
N HIS A 69 3.02 -2.90 1.50
CA HIS A 69 3.34 -4.32 1.36
C HIS A 69 2.15 -5.09 0.79
N SER A 70 2.37 -5.96 -0.20
CA SER A 70 1.31 -6.78 -0.81
C SER A 70 0.11 -5.92 -1.22
N ILE A 71 -1.09 -6.17 -0.67
CA ILE A 71 -2.31 -5.40 -0.96
C ILE A 71 -2.27 -3.93 -0.49
N GLY A 72 -1.32 -3.56 0.39
CA GLY A 72 -1.03 -2.17 0.72
C GLY A 72 -0.55 -1.36 -0.49
N VAL A 73 0.07 -2.01 -1.49
CA VAL A 73 0.53 -1.34 -2.73
C VAL A 73 -0.63 -0.89 -3.62
N PRO A 74 -1.57 -1.75 -4.04
CA PRO A 74 -2.74 -1.30 -4.80
C PRO A 74 -3.60 -0.34 -3.97
N THR A 75 -3.63 -0.44 -2.63
CA THR A 75 -4.27 0.56 -1.77
C THR A 75 -3.64 1.95 -1.93
N ILE A 76 -2.31 2.05 -1.86
CA ILE A 76 -1.58 3.31 -2.09
C ILE A 76 -1.84 3.83 -3.50
N MET A 77 -1.76 2.97 -4.53
CA MET A 77 -1.98 3.40 -5.90
C MET A 77 -3.38 3.96 -6.12
N ARG A 78 -4.42 3.32 -5.57
CA ARG A 78 -5.80 3.83 -5.62
C ARG A 78 -6.02 5.09 -4.79
N TYR A 79 -5.27 5.29 -3.70
CA TYR A 79 -5.25 6.57 -2.99
C TYR A 79 -4.63 7.68 -3.84
N LEU A 80 -3.52 7.40 -4.53
CA LEU A 80 -2.85 8.37 -5.40
C LEU A 80 -3.73 8.80 -6.57
N GLU A 81 -4.64 7.95 -7.06
CA GLU A 81 -5.66 8.34 -8.05
C GLU A 81 -6.67 9.39 -7.53
N ARG A 82 -6.77 9.60 -6.22
CA ARG A 82 -7.79 10.49 -5.60
C ARG A 82 -7.25 11.86 -5.21
N ILE A 83 -5.94 12.05 -5.22
CA ILE A 83 -5.31 13.30 -4.83
C ILE A 83 -4.85 14.08 -6.06
N ASP A 84 -4.71 15.40 -5.89
CA ASP A 84 -4.17 16.30 -6.89
C ASP A 84 -2.82 16.94 -6.45
N SER A 85 -2.43 16.73 -5.19
CA SER A 85 -1.16 17.18 -4.63
C SER A 85 -0.05 16.15 -4.83
N SER A 86 1.16 16.62 -5.15
CA SER A 86 2.32 15.74 -5.27
C SER A 86 2.85 15.26 -3.93
N ILE A 87 3.34 14.02 -3.88
CA ILE A 87 4.03 13.43 -2.73
C ILE A 87 5.53 13.29 -2.96
N GLY A 88 6.29 13.10 -1.88
CA GLY A 88 7.74 12.92 -1.94
C GLY A 88 8.17 11.62 -2.63
N GLY A 89 7.36 10.56 -2.49
CA GLY A 89 7.54 9.29 -3.19
C GLY A 89 6.84 8.11 -2.52
N ALA A 90 6.82 6.98 -3.20
CA ALA A 90 6.26 5.74 -2.67
C ALA A 90 7.18 4.52 -2.94
N VAL A 91 7.12 3.54 -2.04
CA VAL A 91 7.79 2.25 -2.17
C VAL A 91 6.75 1.14 -2.05
N GLY A 92 6.65 0.26 -3.06
CA GLY A 92 5.84 -0.94 -3.00
C GLY A 92 6.71 -2.19 -2.84
N VAL A 93 6.38 -3.05 -1.89
CA VAL A 93 7.05 -4.33 -1.66
C VAL A 93 6.05 -5.45 -1.94
N ALA A 94 6.37 -6.32 -2.90
CA ALA A 94 5.50 -7.44 -3.32
C ALA A 94 4.07 -7.00 -3.69
N GLY A 95 3.90 -5.82 -4.29
CA GLY A 95 2.59 -5.31 -4.71
C GLY A 95 2.04 -6.04 -5.93
N TRP A 96 0.74 -6.29 -6.00
CA TRP A 96 0.15 -7.07 -7.07
C TRP A 96 -1.02 -6.39 -7.78
N PHE A 97 -1.10 -6.64 -9.08
CA PHE A 97 -2.28 -6.42 -9.94
C PHE A 97 -2.72 -7.70 -10.65
N ASN A 98 -1.93 -8.76 -10.51
CA ASN A 98 -2.19 -10.12 -10.91
C ASN A 98 -1.68 -11.02 -9.79
N LEU A 99 -2.36 -12.14 -9.57
CA LEU A 99 -1.95 -13.17 -8.60
C LEU A 99 -1.80 -14.49 -9.33
N ILE A 100 -0.90 -15.34 -8.85
CA ILE A 100 -0.76 -16.71 -9.36
C ILE A 100 -2.11 -17.45 -9.15
N PRO A 101 -2.71 -18.06 -10.18
CA PRO A 101 -3.99 -18.74 -10.03
C PRO A 101 -3.95 -19.84 -8.95
N GLY A 102 -4.90 -19.81 -8.02
CA GLY A 102 -4.96 -20.76 -6.89
C GLY A 102 -3.92 -20.54 -5.80
N SER A 103 -3.15 -19.45 -5.83
CA SER A 103 -2.18 -19.14 -4.76
C SER A 103 -2.83 -18.52 -3.52
N ILE A 104 -4.00 -17.88 -3.68
CA ILE A 104 -4.71 -17.20 -2.61
C ILE A 104 -5.87 -18.05 -2.09
N GLY A 105 -5.61 -18.84 -1.04
CA GLY A 105 -6.65 -19.53 -0.28
C GLY A 105 -7.66 -20.31 -1.14
N GLY A 106 -8.94 -20.01 -0.97
CA GLY A 106 -10.04 -20.60 -1.72
C GLY A 106 -11.03 -19.57 -2.28
N PRO A 107 -12.26 -19.98 -2.62
CA PRO A 107 -13.24 -19.12 -3.31
C PRO A 107 -13.61 -17.82 -2.56
N ALA A 108 -13.49 -17.82 -1.23
CA ALA A 108 -13.76 -16.63 -0.42
C ALA A 108 -12.68 -15.56 -0.63
N GLU A 109 -11.41 -15.96 -0.59
CA GLU A 109 -10.26 -15.09 -0.87
C GLU A 109 -10.27 -14.64 -2.32
N GLU A 110 -10.60 -15.51 -3.28
CA GLU A 110 -10.76 -15.10 -4.68
C GLU A 110 -11.83 -14.02 -4.85
N THR A 111 -12.95 -14.14 -4.13
CA THR A 111 -14.03 -13.13 -4.15
C THR A 111 -13.56 -11.80 -3.59
N ILE A 112 -12.77 -11.81 -2.49
CA ILE A 112 -12.22 -10.59 -1.89
C ILE A 112 -11.17 -9.96 -2.79
N ALA A 113 -10.32 -10.74 -3.46
CA ALA A 113 -9.27 -10.25 -4.36
C ALA A 113 -9.83 -9.67 -5.66
N LYS A 114 -10.97 -10.19 -6.14
CA LYS A 114 -11.52 -9.88 -7.46
C LYS A 114 -11.66 -8.38 -7.77
N PRO A 115 -12.24 -7.53 -6.89
CA PRO A 115 -12.31 -6.09 -7.16
C PRO A 115 -10.94 -5.42 -7.29
N TRP A 116 -9.93 -5.92 -6.57
CA TRP A 116 -8.57 -5.40 -6.62
C TRP A 116 -7.89 -5.70 -7.96
N LEU A 117 -8.19 -6.86 -8.55
CA LEU A 117 -7.67 -7.33 -9.84
C LEU A 117 -8.41 -6.72 -11.04
N ASP A 118 -9.74 -6.65 -10.98
CA ASP A 118 -10.58 -6.32 -12.14
C ASP A 118 -10.71 -4.81 -12.37
N LEU A 119 -10.70 -4.00 -11.31
CA LEU A 119 -10.92 -2.57 -11.44
C LEU A 119 -9.65 -1.90 -11.98
N PRO A 120 -9.73 -1.14 -13.09
CA PRO A 120 -8.58 -0.47 -13.66
C PRO A 120 -8.00 0.57 -12.70
N ILE A 121 -6.75 0.94 -12.96
CA ILE A 121 -6.02 2.00 -12.25
C ILE A 121 -5.47 2.98 -13.27
N ASP A 122 -5.75 4.26 -13.06
CA ASP A 122 -5.24 5.39 -13.85
C ASP A 122 -3.80 5.71 -13.46
N THR A 123 -2.88 4.94 -14.04
CA THR A 123 -1.44 5.13 -13.83
C THR A 123 -0.92 6.48 -14.32
N GLU A 124 -1.58 7.12 -15.28
CA GLU A 124 -1.18 8.45 -15.76
C GLU A 124 -1.50 9.53 -14.73
N LYS A 125 -2.61 9.41 -14.01
CA LYS A 125 -2.90 10.26 -12.86
C LYS A 125 -1.90 10.03 -11.73
N ILE A 126 -1.61 8.77 -11.41
CA ILE A 126 -0.64 8.42 -10.34
C ILE A 126 0.74 9.02 -10.62
N LYS A 127 1.27 8.90 -11.84
CA LYS A 127 2.59 9.43 -12.21
C LYS A 127 2.70 10.95 -12.03
N LYS A 128 1.60 11.71 -12.18
CA LYS A 128 1.59 13.17 -11.96
C LYS A 128 1.78 13.55 -10.49
N VAL A 129 1.21 12.78 -9.58
CA VAL A 129 1.27 13.07 -8.14
C VAL A 129 2.39 12.31 -7.41
N CYS A 130 2.87 11.21 -7.97
CA CYS A 130 3.96 10.41 -7.42
C CYS A 130 5.02 10.15 -8.50
N PRO A 131 5.90 11.12 -8.78
CA PRO A 131 6.94 10.97 -9.81
C PRO A 131 8.04 9.97 -9.41
N LYS A 132 8.12 9.60 -8.13
CA LYS A 132 9.10 8.67 -7.58
C LYS A 132 8.39 7.48 -6.94
N PHE A 133 8.29 6.40 -7.69
CA PHE A 133 7.74 5.13 -7.21
C PHE A 133 8.78 4.03 -7.40
N THR A 134 9.15 3.34 -6.32
CA THR A 134 10.04 2.16 -6.36
C THR A 134 9.24 0.92 -6.05
N ALA A 135 9.43 -0.15 -6.84
CA ALA A 135 8.81 -1.45 -6.57
C ALA A 135 9.91 -2.49 -6.31
N ILE A 136 9.70 -3.32 -5.28
CA ILE A 136 10.62 -4.37 -4.84
C ILE A 136 9.88 -5.70 -4.89
N PHE A 137 10.46 -6.69 -5.57
CA PHE A 137 9.88 -8.02 -5.76
C PHE A 137 10.91 -9.09 -5.40
N SER A 138 10.42 -10.23 -4.90
CA SER A 138 11.22 -11.45 -4.75
C SER A 138 11.13 -12.28 -6.02
N ASP A 139 12.20 -12.98 -6.40
CA ASP A 139 12.24 -13.87 -7.57
C ASP A 139 11.55 -15.24 -7.32
N ASN A 140 11.09 -15.46 -6.09
CA ASN A 140 10.45 -16.69 -5.63
C ASN A 140 9.19 -16.45 -4.78
N ASP A 141 8.50 -15.33 -5.00
CA ASP A 141 7.23 -15.04 -4.32
C ASP A 141 6.16 -16.08 -4.73
N PRO A 142 5.51 -16.77 -3.77
CA PRO A 142 4.56 -17.83 -4.09
C PRO A 142 3.17 -17.31 -4.48
N TYR A 143 2.90 -16.00 -4.32
CA TYR A 143 1.62 -15.38 -4.58
C TYR A 143 1.66 -14.42 -5.77
N VAL A 144 2.69 -13.58 -5.81
CA VAL A 144 2.88 -12.52 -6.80
C VAL A 144 3.86 -13.01 -7.88
N PRO A 145 3.44 -13.05 -9.16
CA PRO A 145 4.25 -13.59 -10.24
C PRO A 145 5.43 -12.70 -10.65
#